data_AF-A0A920DZU9-F1
#
_entry.id   AF-A0A920DZU9-F1
#
_cell.length_a   1.000
_cell.length_b   1.000
_cell.length_c   1.000
_cell.angle_alpha   90.00
_cell.angle_beta   90.00
_cell.angle_gamma   90.00
#
_symmetry.space_group_name_H-M   'P 1'
#
loop_
_entity.id
_entity.type
_entity.pdbx_description
1 polymer ?
#
loop_
_entity_poly.entity_id
_entity_poly.type
_entity_poly.pdbx_seq_one_letter_code
_entity_poly.pdbx_strand_id
1 'polypeptide(L)'
;MYNVYTLNPKLIYRDNAPIGFLEYTNLDSYFSFDFITLTIKSLAIIIFSTEFGLLFFSPVLFFMFVSLFKLLYKKEYSLITILFPIIGIPFAIVILWQASGSSYGYRYLTVLIPVSIFLAYRYLDLKIIKYLYGLNAISIYLFIKFETNELTSLNEGINLFGRFHEYSGRYYLQGVLDGALNINTYLVWIMTSFFAVFCFKLLILVFSYSFVEEQIINFGYMNGDVEKFLQFTEKTSFVEILILIILFTFFSTRLLKRNK
;
A
#
# COMPACT_ATOMS: atom_id res chain seq x y z
N MET A 1 -12.77 5.60 18.08
CA MET A 1 -13.31 4.59 17.14
C MET A 1 -13.91 3.47 17.98
N TYR A 2 -15.17 3.11 17.71
CA TYR A 2 -15.96 2.02 18.35
C TYR A 2 -16.62 2.24 19.72
N ASN A 3 -16.68 3.45 20.31
CA ASN A 3 -17.36 3.71 21.61
C ASN A 3 -16.94 2.81 22.80
N VAL A 4 -15.87 2.02 22.66
CA VAL A 4 -15.29 1.21 23.73
C VAL A 4 -14.03 1.90 24.23
N TYR A 5 -14.11 2.51 25.41
CA TYR A 5 -12.94 3.01 26.13
C TYR A 5 -12.31 1.84 26.89
N THR A 6 -11.18 1.34 26.40
CA THR A 6 -10.49 0.21 27.00
C THR A 6 -8.97 0.42 26.96
N LEU A 7 -8.31 0.09 28.07
CA LEU A 7 -6.85 -0.04 28.14
C LEU A 7 -6.36 -1.38 27.59
N ASN A 8 -7.28 -2.33 27.40
CA ASN A 8 -7.01 -3.63 26.82
C ASN A 8 -7.33 -3.58 25.31
N PRO A 9 -6.32 -3.44 24.43
CA PRO A 9 -6.55 -3.38 22.99
C PRO A 9 -7.25 -4.63 22.45
N LYS A 10 -7.14 -5.78 23.13
CA LYS A 10 -7.86 -7.01 22.77
C LYS A 10 -9.38 -6.82 22.71
N LEU A 11 -9.94 -5.89 23.48
CA LEU A 11 -11.38 -5.60 23.48
C LEU A 11 -11.82 -4.77 22.27
N ILE A 12 -10.89 -4.04 21.62
CA ILE A 12 -11.15 -3.28 20.39
C ILE A 12 -11.04 -4.22 19.17
N TYR A 13 -10.22 -5.26 19.26
CA TYR A 13 -9.89 -6.19 18.16
C TYR A 13 -10.62 -7.54 18.18
N ARG A 14 -11.60 -7.77 19.08
CA ARG A 14 -12.43 -9.00 19.13
C ARG A 14 -13.71 -8.76 18.31
N ASP A 15 -13.85 -9.28 17.09
CA ASP A 15 -14.15 -10.69 16.76
C ASP A 15 -13.04 -11.53 16.09
N ASN A 16 -11.84 -10.98 15.87
CA ASN A 16 -10.70 -11.80 15.47
C ASN A 16 -10.11 -12.48 16.71
N ALA A 17 -10.81 -13.46 17.27
CA ALA A 17 -10.19 -14.36 18.24
C ALA A 17 -8.94 -14.96 17.58
N PRO A 18 -7.72 -14.77 18.12
CA PRO A 18 -6.73 -15.80 17.93
C PRO A 18 -7.21 -16.95 18.82
N ILE A 19 -8.16 -17.74 18.31
CA ILE A 19 -7.98 -19.19 18.32
C ILE A 19 -6.51 -19.35 17.91
N GLY A 20 -5.68 -19.81 18.85
CA GLY A 20 -4.24 -19.52 18.83
C GLY A 20 -3.67 -19.77 17.43
N PHE A 21 -2.77 -18.91 16.93
CA PHE A 21 -2.21 -19.08 15.58
C PHE A 21 -1.88 -20.55 15.27
N LEU A 22 -1.30 -21.25 16.26
CA LEU A 22 -1.06 -22.68 16.26
C LEU A 22 -2.32 -23.52 15.98
N GLU A 23 -3.38 -23.36 16.76
CA GLU A 23 -4.68 -24.02 16.58
C GLU A 23 -5.30 -23.73 15.21
N TYR A 24 -5.27 -22.47 14.74
CA TYR A 24 -5.74 -22.15 13.38
C TYR A 24 -4.93 -22.88 12.30
N THR A 25 -3.61 -22.92 12.45
CA THR A 25 -2.71 -23.56 11.49
C THR A 25 -2.61 -25.08 11.68
N ASN A 26 -3.33 -25.66 12.66
CA ASN A 26 -3.18 -27.04 13.11
C ASN A 26 -1.71 -27.42 13.40
N LEU A 27 -0.96 -26.53 14.05
CA LEU A 27 0.43 -26.72 14.45
C LEU A 27 0.52 -27.00 15.95
N ASP A 28 1.34 -27.99 16.31
CA ASP A 28 1.55 -28.36 17.72
C ASP A 28 2.50 -27.41 18.46
N SER A 29 3.40 -26.72 17.74
CA SER A 29 4.45 -25.89 18.33
C SER A 29 5.02 -24.87 17.35
N TYR A 30 5.47 -23.71 17.87
CA TYR A 30 6.25 -22.72 17.12
C TYR A 30 7.67 -23.20 16.75
N PHE A 31 8.11 -24.34 17.27
CA PHE A 31 9.42 -24.93 16.99
C PHE A 31 9.33 -26.21 16.14
N SER A 32 8.15 -26.55 15.63
CA SER A 32 7.96 -27.74 14.79
C SER A 32 8.55 -27.53 13.38
N PHE A 33 8.85 -28.63 12.70
CA PHE A 33 9.26 -28.60 11.29
C PHE A 33 8.16 -28.01 10.39
N ASP A 34 6.90 -28.23 10.75
CA ASP A 34 5.75 -27.68 10.04
C ASP A 34 5.67 -26.15 10.18
N PHE A 35 6.01 -25.60 11.35
CA PHE A 35 6.12 -24.15 11.53
C PHE A 35 7.25 -23.54 10.67
N ILE A 36 8.39 -24.23 10.57
CA ILE A 36 9.49 -23.80 9.69
C ILE A 36 9.01 -23.80 8.24
N THR A 37 8.31 -24.85 7.82
CA THR A 37 7.75 -24.96 6.46
C THR A 37 6.74 -23.84 6.19
N LEU A 38 5.86 -23.55 7.16
CA LEU A 38 4.89 -22.46 7.08
C LEU A 38 5.58 -21.10 6.98
N THR A 39 6.64 -20.89 7.76
CA THR A 39 7.45 -19.65 7.76
C THR A 39 8.09 -19.44 6.39
N ILE A 40 8.70 -20.48 5.80
CA ILE A 40 9.32 -20.40 4.47
C ILE A 40 8.27 -20.08 3.40
N LYS A 41 7.11 -20.77 3.42
CA LYS A 41 6.00 -20.49 2.50
C LYS A 41 5.49 -19.05 2.66
N SER A 42 5.32 -18.59 3.90
CA SER A 42 4.84 -17.24 4.20
C SER A 42 5.85 -16.18 3.75
N LEU A 43 7.14 -16.41 3.92
CA LEU A 43 8.19 -15.52 3.39
C LEU A 43 8.16 -15.46 1.86
N ALA A 44 7.97 -16.59 1.18
CA ALA A 44 7.85 -16.62 -0.27
C ALA A 44 6.62 -15.81 -0.75
N ILE A 45 5.49 -15.95 -0.07
CA ILE A 45 4.28 -15.14 -0.31
C ILE A 45 4.61 -13.66 -0.10
N ILE A 46 5.15 -13.28 1.07
CA ILE A 46 5.45 -11.86 1.37
C ILE A 46 6.36 -11.24 0.32
N ILE A 47 7.37 -11.97 -0.17
CA ILE A 47 8.35 -11.44 -1.10
C ILE A 47 7.80 -11.37 -2.54
N PHE A 48 7.09 -12.40 -3.00
CA PHE A 48 6.79 -12.61 -4.43
C PHE A 48 5.29 -12.63 -4.79
N SER A 49 4.38 -12.48 -3.83
CA SER A 49 2.94 -12.59 -4.10
C SER A 49 2.41 -11.53 -5.06
N THR A 50 1.32 -11.89 -5.74
CA THR A 50 0.50 -10.96 -6.53
C THR A 50 -0.42 -10.10 -5.64
N GLU A 51 -0.64 -10.52 -4.40
CA GLU A 51 -1.33 -9.78 -3.34
C GLU A 51 -0.32 -8.97 -2.53
N PHE A 52 0.08 -7.81 -3.05
CA PHE A 52 0.98 -6.88 -2.39
C PHE A 52 2.40 -7.38 -2.05
N GLY A 53 2.93 -8.34 -2.82
CA GLY A 53 4.28 -8.86 -2.62
C GLY A 53 5.35 -7.78 -2.74
N LEU A 54 6.37 -7.85 -1.87
CA LEU A 54 7.40 -6.80 -1.74
C LEU A 54 8.13 -6.50 -3.04
N LEU A 55 8.36 -7.50 -3.91
CA LEU A 55 8.98 -7.29 -5.21
C LEU A 55 8.25 -6.23 -6.06
N PHE A 56 6.92 -6.30 -6.06
CA PHE A 56 6.07 -5.45 -6.90
C PHE A 56 5.63 -4.17 -6.19
N PHE A 57 5.32 -4.28 -4.89
CA PHE A 57 4.64 -3.21 -4.14
C PHE A 57 5.53 -2.49 -3.13
N SER A 58 6.71 -3.01 -2.83
CA SER A 58 7.68 -2.27 -2.03
C SER A 58 9.11 -2.67 -2.39
N PRO A 59 9.58 -2.34 -3.61
CA PRO A 59 10.87 -2.82 -4.12
C PRO A 59 12.04 -2.51 -3.21
N VAL A 60 12.02 -1.38 -2.48
CA VAL A 60 13.05 -1.05 -1.49
C VAL A 60 13.19 -2.11 -0.39
N LEU A 61 12.08 -2.64 0.11
CA LEU A 61 12.05 -3.72 1.09
C LEU A 61 12.47 -5.06 0.47
N PHE A 62 12.16 -5.30 -0.81
CA PHE A 62 12.69 -6.44 -1.56
C PHE A 62 14.23 -6.39 -1.66
N PHE A 63 14.79 -5.23 -2.03
CA PHE A 63 16.24 -5.03 -2.14
C PHE A 63 16.97 -5.02 -0.79
N MET A 64 16.25 -4.90 0.33
CA MET A 64 16.81 -5.17 1.65
C MET A 64 17.37 -6.60 1.72
N PHE A 65 16.67 -7.60 1.18
CA PHE A 65 17.14 -8.99 1.15
C PHE A 65 18.40 -9.14 0.30
N VAL A 66 18.47 -8.47 -0.85
CA VAL A 66 19.70 -8.44 -1.67
C VAL A 66 20.87 -7.86 -0.89
N SER A 67 20.61 -6.82 -0.09
CA SER A 67 21.62 -6.21 0.78
C SER A 67 22.05 -7.15 1.91
N LEU A 68 21.11 -7.89 2.52
CA LEU A 68 21.41 -8.92 3.52
C LEU A 68 22.26 -10.06 2.94
N PHE A 69 21.98 -10.52 1.72
CA PHE A 69 22.83 -11.51 1.04
C PHE A 69 24.26 -10.99 0.81
N LYS A 70 24.41 -9.71 0.43
CA LYS A 70 25.74 -9.08 0.31
C LYS A 70 26.47 -9.00 1.66
N LEU A 71 25.77 -8.70 2.75
CA LEU A 71 26.34 -8.71 4.10
C LEU A 71 26.85 -10.11 4.50
N LEU A 72 26.06 -11.14 4.22
CA LEU A 72 26.45 -12.54 4.47
C LEU A 72 27.71 -12.91 3.68
N TYR A 73 27.77 -12.54 2.39
CA TYR A 73 28.93 -12.76 1.55
C TYR A 73 30.18 -12.04 2.05
N LYS A 74 30.03 -10.79 2.52
CA LYS A 74 31.10 -10.00 3.15
C LYS A 74 31.44 -10.44 4.58
N LYS A 75 30.71 -11.42 5.14
CA LYS A 75 30.90 -11.95 6.50
C LYS A 75 30.75 -10.87 7.59
N GLU A 76 29.91 -9.86 7.37
CA GLU A 76 29.63 -8.79 8.35
C GLU A 76 28.66 -9.27 9.45
N TYR A 77 28.99 -10.36 10.14
CA TYR A 77 28.08 -11.05 11.07
C TYR A 77 27.60 -10.18 12.23
N SER A 78 28.44 -9.30 12.77
CA SER A 78 28.05 -8.38 13.84
C SER A 78 26.86 -7.49 13.43
N LEU A 79 26.90 -6.95 12.21
CA LEU A 79 25.80 -6.13 11.70
C LEU A 79 24.55 -6.97 11.45
N ILE A 80 24.71 -8.18 10.92
CA ILE A 80 23.60 -9.11 10.72
C ILE A 80 22.91 -9.45 12.04
N THR A 81 23.67 -9.69 13.11
CA THR A 81 23.11 -9.95 14.44
C THR A 81 22.28 -8.77 14.95
N ILE A 82 22.71 -7.53 14.72
CA ILE A 82 21.95 -6.33 15.08
C ILE A 82 20.68 -6.18 14.22
N LEU A 83 20.79 -6.46 12.91
CA LEU A 83 19.67 -6.37 11.97
C LEU A 83 18.62 -7.46 12.19
N PHE A 84 19.02 -8.62 12.73
CA PHE A 84 18.12 -9.76 12.92
C PHE A 84 16.85 -9.43 13.71
N PRO A 85 16.90 -8.86 14.94
CA PRO A 85 15.67 -8.48 15.65
C PRO A 85 14.93 -7.31 14.98
N ILE A 86 15.65 -6.36 14.36
CA ILE A 86 15.05 -5.19 13.70
C ILE A 86 14.15 -5.65 12.54
N ILE A 87 14.64 -6.59 11.72
CA ILE A 87 13.92 -7.11 10.56
C ILE A 87 12.98 -8.24 10.97
N GLY A 88 13.43 -9.12 11.86
CA GLY A 88 12.72 -10.34 12.25
C GLY A 88 11.40 -10.08 12.95
N ILE A 89 11.32 -9.07 13.83
CA ILE A 89 10.09 -8.78 14.58
C ILE A 89 8.94 -8.35 13.63
N PRO A 90 9.10 -7.36 12.74
CA PRO A 90 8.07 -7.01 11.77
C PRO A 90 7.63 -8.18 10.88
N PHE A 91 8.57 -9.00 10.41
CA PHE A 91 8.25 -10.18 9.60
C PHE A 91 7.50 -11.24 10.41
N ALA A 92 7.89 -11.49 11.66
CA ALA A 92 7.19 -12.41 12.54
C ALA A 92 5.74 -11.98 12.76
N ILE A 93 5.47 -10.68 12.94
CA ILE A 93 4.10 -10.16 13.05
C ILE A 93 3.29 -10.50 11.80
N VAL A 94 3.83 -10.23 10.60
CA VAL A 94 3.13 -10.52 9.34
C VAL A 94 2.91 -12.01 9.15
N ILE A 95 3.88 -12.86 9.49
CA ILE A 95 3.76 -14.32 9.38
C ILE A 95 2.72 -14.86 10.38
N LEU A 96 2.68 -14.34 11.60
CA LEU A 96 1.68 -14.74 12.59
C LEU A 96 0.28 -14.22 12.24
N TRP A 97 0.19 -13.05 11.61
CA TRP A 97 -1.08 -12.43 11.23
C TRP A 97 -1.58 -12.86 9.85
N GLN A 98 -0.70 -13.39 8.98
CA GLN A 98 -0.97 -13.87 7.61
C GLN A 98 -2.03 -13.04 6.88
N ALA A 99 -1.93 -11.73 7.02
CA ALA A 99 -2.82 -10.77 6.43
C ALA A 99 -1.96 -9.58 5.97
N SER A 100 -2.20 -9.10 4.75
CA SER A 100 -2.05 -7.67 4.48
C SER A 100 -2.95 -6.97 5.50
N GLY A 101 -2.54 -5.85 6.09
CA GLY A 101 -3.41 -5.17 7.07
C GLY A 101 -4.78 -4.82 6.45
N SER A 102 -5.68 -4.18 7.19
CA SER A 102 -6.90 -3.56 6.63
C SER A 102 -6.61 -2.37 5.67
N SER A 103 -5.55 -2.47 4.87
CA SER A 103 -4.88 -1.42 4.12
C SER A 103 -3.88 -2.03 3.14
N TYR A 104 -3.39 -1.21 2.21
CA TYR A 104 -2.49 -1.62 1.15
C TYR A 104 -1.21 -2.32 1.69
N GLY A 105 -1.06 -3.60 1.34
CA GLY A 105 0.13 -4.40 1.61
C GLY A 105 0.48 -4.68 3.08
N TYR A 106 1.74 -5.05 3.30
CA TYR A 106 2.26 -5.45 4.61
C TYR A 106 2.68 -4.23 5.44
N ARG A 107 1.69 -3.48 5.94
CA ARG A 107 1.89 -2.24 6.71
C ARG A 107 2.99 -2.36 7.79
N TYR A 108 3.04 -3.48 8.51
CA TYR A 108 4.05 -3.70 9.55
C TYR A 108 5.49 -3.69 9.05
N LEU A 109 5.73 -4.00 7.77
CA LEU A 109 7.06 -3.97 7.17
C LEU A 109 7.47 -2.56 6.74
N THR A 110 6.56 -1.60 6.67
CA THR A 110 6.88 -0.22 6.25
C THR A 110 7.83 0.49 7.22
N VAL A 111 7.86 0.07 8.48
CA VAL A 111 8.84 0.54 9.48
C VAL A 111 10.29 0.23 9.08
N LEU A 112 10.50 -0.75 8.20
CA LEU A 112 11.82 -1.13 7.71
C LEU A 112 12.31 -0.26 6.55
N ILE A 113 11.44 0.55 5.92
CA ILE A 113 11.81 1.35 4.75
C ILE A 113 13.08 2.20 4.99
N PRO A 114 13.23 2.95 6.10
CA PRO A 114 14.44 3.72 6.34
C PRO A 114 15.71 2.85 6.40
N VAL A 115 15.63 1.70 7.07
CA VAL A 115 16.74 0.75 7.18
C VAL A 115 17.06 0.14 5.81
N SER A 116 16.04 -0.23 5.04
CA SER A 116 16.21 -0.77 3.69
C SER A 116 16.83 0.24 2.73
N ILE A 117 16.45 1.52 2.80
CA ILE A 117 17.09 2.60 2.04
C ILE A 117 18.57 2.69 2.42
N PHE A 118 18.89 2.76 3.71
CA PHE A 118 20.27 2.85 4.17
C PHE A 118 21.12 1.66 3.69
N LEU A 119 20.62 0.44 3.86
CA LEU A 119 21.29 -0.78 3.39
C LEU A 119 21.46 -0.79 1.87
N ALA A 120 20.44 -0.37 1.13
CA ALA A 120 20.49 -0.30 -0.32
C ALA A 120 21.62 0.62 -0.80
N TYR A 121 21.71 1.86 -0.32
CA TYR A 121 22.75 2.80 -0.76
C TYR A 121 24.14 2.45 -0.26
N ARG A 122 24.27 1.74 0.87
CA ARG A 122 25.56 1.34 1.42
C ARG A 122 26.15 0.10 0.76
N TYR A 123 25.31 -0.87 0.37
CA TYR A 123 25.77 -2.19 -0.08
C TYR A 123 25.44 -2.50 -1.55
N LEU A 124 24.48 -1.80 -2.16
CA LEU A 124 24.14 -2.01 -3.56
C LEU A 124 24.94 -1.09 -4.46
N ASP A 125 25.37 -1.63 -5.60
CA ASP A 125 26.04 -0.88 -6.64
C ASP A 125 25.02 -0.04 -7.44
N LEU A 126 25.53 0.98 -8.14
CA LEU A 126 24.70 1.92 -8.90
C LEU A 126 23.81 1.23 -9.94
N LYS A 127 24.23 0.10 -10.51
CA LYS A 127 23.41 -0.64 -11.50
C LYS A 127 22.20 -1.25 -10.81
N ILE A 128 22.37 -1.89 -9.65
CA ILE A 128 21.26 -2.42 -8.87
C ILE A 128 20.33 -1.29 -8.37
N ILE A 129 20.89 -0.16 -7.93
CA ILE A 129 20.07 1.01 -7.51
C ILE A 129 19.21 1.52 -8.67
N LYS A 130 19.72 1.53 -9.91
CA LYS A 130 18.90 1.88 -11.09
C LYS A 130 17.73 0.91 -11.30
N TYR A 131 17.92 -0.40 -11.11
CA TYR A 131 16.82 -1.37 -11.16
C TYR A 131 15.80 -1.14 -10.04
N LEU A 132 16.26 -0.79 -8.83
CA LEU A 132 15.38 -0.39 -7.73
C LEU A 132 14.51 0.81 -8.12
N TYR A 133 15.06 1.84 -8.78
CA TYR A 133 14.24 2.96 -9.24
C TYR A 133 13.22 2.56 -10.30
N GLY A 134 13.61 1.72 -11.26
CA GLY A 134 12.69 1.20 -12.27
C GLY A 134 11.53 0.41 -11.66
N LEU A 135 11.82 -0.48 -10.72
CA LEU A 135 10.80 -1.22 -9.99
C LEU A 135 9.93 -0.31 -9.11
N ASN A 136 10.48 0.74 -8.50
CA ASN A 136 9.67 1.71 -7.75
C ASN A 136 8.70 2.47 -8.65
N ALA A 137 9.09 2.83 -9.87
CA ALA A 137 8.17 3.44 -10.84
C ALA A 137 7.00 2.50 -11.17
N ILE A 138 7.27 1.21 -11.35
CA ILE A 138 6.24 0.19 -11.53
C ILE A 138 5.36 0.09 -10.29
N SER A 139 5.96 0.04 -9.09
CA SER A 139 5.22 -0.02 -7.82
C SER A 139 4.26 1.15 -7.64
N ILE A 140 4.67 2.36 -7.99
CA ILE A 140 3.81 3.56 -7.98
C ILE A 140 2.62 3.35 -8.92
N TYR A 141 2.86 2.88 -10.14
CA TYR A 141 1.77 2.58 -11.08
C TYR A 141 0.78 1.53 -10.52
N LEU A 142 1.29 0.47 -9.90
CA LEU A 142 0.44 -0.55 -9.26
C LEU A 142 -0.42 0.03 -8.14
N PHE A 143 0.11 0.95 -7.32
CA PHE A 143 -0.66 1.61 -6.26
C PHE A 143 -1.69 2.60 -6.80
N ILE A 144 -1.39 3.31 -7.89
CA ILE A 144 -2.33 4.24 -8.54
C ILE A 144 -3.61 3.50 -8.99
N LYS A 145 -3.52 2.21 -9.28
CA LYS A 145 -4.65 1.38 -9.70
C LYS A 145 -5.50 0.84 -8.54
N PHE A 146 -5.20 1.19 -7.29
CA PHE A 146 -5.99 0.77 -6.13
C PHE A 146 -7.44 1.26 -6.26
N GLU A 147 -8.42 0.39 -6.01
CA GLU A 147 -9.86 0.69 -6.09
C GLU A 147 -10.35 1.21 -7.46
N THR A 148 -9.62 0.94 -8.55
CA THR A 148 -10.02 1.38 -9.91
C THR A 148 -10.92 0.39 -10.65
N ASN A 149 -10.99 -0.84 -10.15
CA ASN A 149 -11.91 -1.90 -10.54
C ASN A 149 -12.08 -2.92 -9.40
N GLU A 150 -13.08 -3.80 -9.50
CA GLU A 150 -13.43 -4.78 -8.46
C GLU A 150 -12.26 -5.65 -7.99
N LEU A 151 -11.36 -6.05 -8.89
CA LEU A 151 -10.21 -6.90 -8.55
C LEU A 151 -9.08 -6.14 -7.85
N THR A 152 -9.00 -4.82 -8.06
CA THR A 152 -8.07 -3.92 -7.37
C THR A 152 -8.62 -3.33 -6.07
N SER A 153 -9.88 -3.65 -5.74
CA SER A 153 -10.51 -3.33 -4.46
C SER A 153 -10.25 -4.43 -3.45
N LEU A 154 -10.14 -4.06 -2.17
CA LEU A 154 -10.03 -5.05 -1.10
C LEU A 154 -11.42 -5.58 -0.75
N ASN A 155 -11.59 -6.89 -0.83
CA ASN A 155 -12.88 -7.53 -0.60
C ASN A 155 -12.76 -8.71 0.38
N GLU A 156 -13.88 -9.10 0.97
CA GLU A 156 -13.95 -10.26 1.83
C GLU A 156 -13.65 -11.54 1.04
N GLY A 157 -12.68 -12.34 1.50
CA GLY A 157 -12.31 -13.57 0.82
C GLY A 157 -11.05 -14.22 1.36
N ILE A 158 -10.66 -15.32 0.72
CA ILE A 158 -9.43 -16.05 1.06
C ILE A 158 -8.23 -15.33 0.42
N ASN A 159 -7.23 -14.98 1.21
CA ASN A 159 -5.97 -14.38 0.77
C ASN A 159 -4.95 -15.45 0.32
N LEU A 160 -3.78 -15.03 -0.17
CA LEU A 160 -2.74 -15.94 -0.64
C LEU A 160 -2.04 -16.74 0.47
N PHE A 161 -2.25 -16.41 1.74
CA PHE A 161 -1.84 -17.26 2.86
C PHE A 161 -2.84 -18.39 3.16
N GLY A 162 -3.98 -18.42 2.46
CA GLY A 162 -5.05 -19.39 2.70
C GLY A 162 -6.00 -18.98 3.83
N ARG A 163 -5.92 -17.72 4.28
CA ARG A 163 -6.76 -17.17 5.35
C ARG A 163 -7.93 -16.39 4.81
N PHE A 164 -9.11 -16.61 5.38
CA PHE A 164 -10.26 -15.75 5.14
C PHE A 164 -10.06 -14.41 5.88
N HIS A 165 -10.29 -13.30 5.18
CA HIS A 165 -10.11 -11.95 5.71
C HIS A 165 -11.06 -10.98 5.00
N GLU A 166 -11.55 -9.96 5.72
CA GLU A 166 -12.44 -8.91 5.18
C GLU A 166 -11.78 -8.03 4.10
N TYR A 167 -10.45 -8.03 4.06
CA TYR A 167 -9.63 -7.16 3.21
C TYR A 167 -8.62 -7.97 2.39
N SER A 168 -9.09 -8.94 1.62
CA SER A 168 -8.27 -9.74 0.71
C SER A 168 -8.05 -9.01 -0.61
N GLY A 169 -6.80 -9.00 -1.07
CA GLY A 169 -6.37 -8.45 -2.37
C GLY A 169 -5.83 -9.53 -3.30
N ARG A 170 -6.31 -10.77 -3.19
CA ARG A 170 -5.76 -11.95 -3.87
C ARG A 170 -5.51 -11.75 -5.37
N TYR A 171 -6.44 -11.06 -6.05
CA TYR A 171 -6.40 -10.81 -7.50
C TYR A 171 -5.90 -9.42 -7.87
N TYR A 172 -5.29 -8.68 -6.93
CA TYR A 172 -4.94 -7.28 -7.13
C TYR A 172 -4.08 -7.05 -8.39
N LEU A 173 -2.95 -7.75 -8.52
CA LEU A 173 -2.07 -7.57 -9.68
C LEU A 173 -2.77 -7.94 -10.99
N GLN A 174 -3.66 -8.95 -10.97
CA GLN A 174 -4.47 -9.30 -12.13
C GLN A 174 -5.41 -8.14 -12.49
N GLY A 175 -6.12 -7.57 -11.51
CA GLY A 175 -6.97 -6.40 -11.70
C GLY A 175 -6.22 -5.20 -12.28
N VAL A 176 -4.96 -5.00 -11.90
CA VAL A 176 -4.12 -3.95 -12.50
C VAL A 176 -3.82 -4.22 -13.97
N LEU A 177 -3.51 -5.47 -14.33
CA LEU A 177 -3.24 -5.87 -15.71
C LEU A 177 -4.49 -5.77 -16.58
N ASP A 178 -5.62 -6.29 -16.09
CA ASP A 178 -6.91 -6.23 -16.79
C ASP A 178 -7.37 -4.78 -16.98
N GLY A 179 -7.12 -3.92 -15.98
CA GLY A 179 -7.40 -2.49 -16.01
C GLY A 179 -6.39 -1.64 -16.78
N ALA A 180 -5.30 -2.21 -17.30
CA ALA A 180 -4.22 -1.41 -17.89
C ALA A 180 -4.64 -0.66 -19.16
N LEU A 181 -5.51 -1.26 -19.98
CA LEU A 181 -6.01 -0.65 -21.23
C LEU A 181 -7.43 -0.11 -21.12
N ASN A 182 -8.06 -0.24 -19.95
CA ASN A 182 -9.44 0.19 -19.75
C ASN A 182 -9.49 1.66 -19.28
N ILE A 183 -10.00 2.55 -20.16
CA ILE A 183 -10.12 3.99 -19.90
C ILE A 183 -10.90 4.31 -18.62
N ASN A 184 -11.93 3.51 -18.28
CA ASN A 184 -12.78 3.75 -17.11
C ASN A 184 -11.99 3.67 -15.80
N THR A 185 -10.99 2.78 -15.72
CA THR A 185 -10.13 2.68 -14.53
C THR A 185 -9.30 3.95 -14.31
N TYR A 186 -8.92 4.65 -15.38
CA TYR A 186 -8.21 5.92 -15.29
C TYR A 186 -9.15 7.06 -14.90
N LEU A 187 -10.40 7.04 -15.37
CA LEU A 187 -11.41 8.00 -14.94
C LEU A 187 -11.65 7.92 -13.44
N VAL A 188 -11.78 6.71 -12.88
CA VAL A 188 -11.92 6.52 -11.41
C VAL A 188 -10.76 7.16 -10.67
N TRP A 189 -9.52 6.88 -11.08
CA TRP A 189 -8.33 7.48 -10.48
C TRP A 189 -8.31 9.01 -10.57
N ILE A 190 -8.64 9.57 -11.75
CA ILE A 190 -8.67 11.02 -11.94
C ILE A 190 -9.73 11.63 -11.02
N MET A 191 -10.96 11.09 -11.06
CA MET A 191 -12.12 11.64 -10.33
C MET A 191 -11.97 11.52 -8.80
N THR A 192 -11.21 10.55 -8.30
CA THR A 192 -10.91 10.39 -6.87
C THR A 192 -9.75 11.28 -6.39
N SER A 193 -9.12 12.05 -7.28
CA SER A 193 -8.00 12.93 -6.93
C SER A 193 -8.44 14.35 -6.57
N PHE A 194 -7.70 14.99 -5.65
CA PHE A 194 -7.91 16.41 -5.35
C PHE A 194 -7.62 17.31 -6.57
N PHE A 195 -6.78 16.84 -7.50
CA PHE A 195 -6.52 17.55 -8.75
C PHE A 195 -7.78 17.66 -9.61
N ALA A 196 -8.62 16.63 -9.67
CA ALA A 196 -9.91 16.72 -10.36
C ALA A 196 -10.82 17.75 -9.72
N VAL A 197 -10.87 17.86 -8.38
CA VAL A 197 -11.64 18.92 -7.69
C VAL A 197 -11.21 20.30 -8.19
N PHE A 198 -9.91 20.56 -8.28
CA PHE A 198 -9.40 21.83 -8.82
C PHE A 198 -9.82 22.07 -10.29
N CYS A 199 -9.64 21.08 -11.16
CA CYS A 199 -10.02 21.20 -12.57
C CYS A 199 -11.52 21.42 -12.77
N PHE A 200 -12.37 20.66 -12.07
CA PHE A 200 -13.82 20.84 -12.13
C PHE A 200 -14.26 22.16 -11.50
N LYS A 201 -13.57 22.66 -10.47
CA LYS A 201 -13.84 23.99 -9.92
C LYS A 201 -13.62 25.09 -10.96
N LEU A 202 -12.56 24.98 -11.76
CA LEU A 202 -12.30 25.91 -12.87
C LEU A 202 -13.36 25.78 -13.97
N LEU A 203 -13.76 24.56 -14.33
CA LEU A 203 -14.82 24.34 -15.32
C LEU A 203 -16.15 24.94 -14.87
N ILE A 204 -16.56 24.71 -13.62
CA ILE A 204 -17.78 25.27 -13.03
C ILE A 204 -17.70 26.81 -12.99
N LEU A 205 -16.54 27.39 -12.71
CA LEU A 205 -16.35 28.84 -12.72
C LEU A 205 -16.57 29.43 -14.13
N VAL A 206 -16.05 28.76 -15.18
CA VAL A 206 -16.12 29.25 -16.56
C VAL A 206 -17.48 28.99 -17.20
N PHE A 207 -18.08 27.81 -16.96
CA PHE A 207 -19.25 27.34 -17.70
C PHE A 207 -20.53 27.24 -16.86
N SER A 208 -20.48 27.48 -15.55
CA SER A 208 -21.53 27.21 -14.55
C SER A 208 -21.70 25.72 -14.18
N TYR A 209 -22.27 25.48 -12.98
CA TYR A 209 -22.51 24.13 -12.46
C TYR A 209 -23.47 23.33 -13.35
N SER A 210 -24.61 23.94 -13.72
CA SER A 210 -25.66 23.27 -14.50
C SER A 210 -25.17 22.82 -15.87
N PHE A 211 -24.33 23.61 -16.54
CA PHE A 211 -23.77 23.22 -17.83
C PHE A 211 -22.84 21.99 -17.68
N VAL A 212 -21.95 22.00 -16.69
CA VAL A 212 -21.00 20.89 -16.45
C VAL A 212 -21.76 19.61 -16.09
N GLU A 213 -22.77 19.70 -15.23
CA GLU A 213 -23.64 18.60 -14.86
C GLU A 213 -24.38 18.02 -16.08
N GLU A 214 -24.97 18.87 -16.91
CA GLU A 214 -25.67 18.44 -18.14
C GLU A 214 -24.72 17.70 -19.10
N GLN A 215 -23.48 18.18 -19.27
CA GLN A 215 -22.50 17.48 -20.12
C GLN A 215 -22.18 16.09 -19.57
N ILE A 216 -21.97 15.94 -18.25
CA ILE A 216 -21.69 14.64 -17.64
C ILE A 216 -22.87 13.66 -17.81
N ILE A 217 -24.10 14.14 -17.67
CA ILE A 217 -25.32 13.37 -17.93
C ILE A 217 -25.36 12.93 -19.40
N ASN A 218 -25.11 13.84 -20.33
CA ASN A 218 -25.12 13.55 -21.77
C ASN A 218 -24.04 12.53 -22.18
N PHE A 219 -22.90 12.52 -21.50
CA PHE A 219 -21.85 11.50 -21.70
C PHE A 219 -22.15 10.17 -20.98
N GLY A 220 -23.22 10.06 -20.20
CA GLY A 220 -23.62 8.84 -19.52
C GLY A 220 -22.77 8.47 -18.30
N TYR A 221 -22.04 9.43 -17.73
CA TYR A 221 -21.16 9.20 -16.58
C TYR A 221 -21.76 9.62 -15.23
N MET A 222 -22.97 10.20 -15.22
CA MET A 222 -23.60 10.64 -13.99
C MET A 222 -24.03 9.44 -13.13
N ASN A 223 -23.56 9.42 -11.88
CA ASN A 223 -23.95 8.47 -10.85
C ASN A 223 -23.90 9.15 -9.47
N GLY A 224 -24.33 8.44 -8.41
CA GLY A 224 -24.40 9.01 -7.07
C GLY A 224 -23.07 9.49 -6.48
N ASP A 225 -21.93 8.94 -6.90
CA ASP A 225 -20.61 9.38 -6.44
C ASP A 225 -20.12 10.59 -7.22
N VAL A 226 -20.41 10.66 -8.52
CA VAL A 226 -20.13 11.83 -9.35
C VAL A 226 -20.98 13.03 -8.89
N GLU A 227 -22.24 12.80 -8.53
CA GLU A 227 -23.10 13.85 -7.95
C GLU A 227 -22.50 14.41 -6.66
N LYS A 228 -22.11 13.54 -5.72
CA LYS A 228 -21.42 13.95 -4.48
C LYS A 228 -20.12 14.69 -4.76
N PHE A 229 -19.35 14.25 -5.76
CA PHE A 229 -18.13 14.91 -6.18
C PHE A 229 -18.38 16.33 -6.71
N LEU A 230 -19.41 16.52 -7.55
CA LEU A 230 -19.78 17.84 -8.08
C LEU A 230 -20.24 18.76 -6.95
N GLN A 231 -21.12 18.27 -6.07
CA GLN A 231 -21.57 19.03 -4.89
C GLN A 231 -20.41 19.38 -3.96
N PHE A 232 -19.48 18.46 -3.73
CA PHE A 232 -18.26 18.71 -2.95
C PHE A 232 -17.39 19.78 -3.62
N THR A 233 -17.22 19.70 -4.93
CA THR A 233 -16.43 20.66 -5.72
C THR A 233 -17.06 22.06 -5.67
N GLU A 234 -18.38 22.15 -5.79
CA GLU A 234 -19.11 23.42 -5.70
C GLU A 234 -18.96 24.05 -4.31
N LYS A 235 -19.07 23.26 -3.24
CA LYS A 235 -18.91 23.73 -1.85
C LYS A 235 -17.47 24.10 -1.50
N THR A 236 -16.49 23.43 -2.08
CA THR A 236 -15.06 23.68 -1.82
C THR A 236 -14.68 25.08 -2.28
N SER A 237 -14.08 25.88 -1.40
CA SER A 237 -13.67 27.24 -1.70
C SER A 237 -12.30 27.30 -2.41
N PHE A 238 -12.07 28.35 -3.21
CA PHE A 238 -10.73 28.59 -3.78
C PHE A 238 -9.66 28.85 -2.72
N VAL A 239 -10.04 29.35 -1.54
CA VAL A 239 -9.12 29.59 -0.43
C VAL A 239 -8.60 28.26 0.12
N GLU A 240 -9.45 27.25 0.30
CA GLU A 240 -9.03 25.90 0.75
C GLU A 240 -8.06 25.25 -0.24
N ILE A 241 -8.35 25.36 -1.54
CA ILE A 241 -7.46 24.88 -2.61
C ILE A 241 -6.11 25.61 -2.56
N LEU A 242 -6.12 26.94 -2.41
CA LEU A 242 -4.90 27.73 -2.34
C LEU A 242 -4.05 27.39 -1.12
N ILE A 243 -4.68 27.21 0.05
CA ILE A 243 -3.99 26.76 1.27
C ILE A 243 -3.29 25.42 1.03
N LEU A 244 -3.97 24.45 0.40
CA LEU A 244 -3.37 23.16 0.07
C LEU A 244 -2.18 23.30 -0.87
N ILE A 245 -2.30 24.09 -1.94
CA ILE A 245 -1.19 24.35 -2.88
C ILE A 245 0.00 25.00 -2.17
N ILE A 246 -0.25 26.00 -1.30
CA ILE A 246 0.79 26.67 -0.52
C ILE A 246 1.48 25.68 0.41
N LEU A 247 0.72 24.87 1.16
CA LEU A 247 1.28 23.86 2.06
C LEU A 247 2.14 22.85 1.30
N PHE A 248 1.63 22.28 0.20
CA PHE A 248 2.39 21.37 -0.64
C PHE A 248 3.68 22.01 -1.14
N THR A 249 3.59 23.21 -1.71
CA THR A 249 4.76 23.93 -2.25
C THR A 249 5.77 24.26 -1.15
N PHE A 250 5.30 24.72 0.01
CA PHE A 250 6.14 25.04 1.16
C PHE A 250 6.89 23.81 1.67
N PHE A 251 6.20 22.69 1.89
CA PHE A 251 6.85 21.46 2.34
C PHE A 251 7.79 20.89 1.30
N SER A 252 7.38 20.83 0.03
CA SER A 252 8.25 20.36 -1.06
C SER A 252 9.51 21.22 -1.19
N THR A 253 9.41 22.55 -1.15
CA THR A 253 10.58 23.43 -1.25
C THR A 253 11.49 23.35 -0.01
N ARG A 254 10.93 23.15 1.19
CA ARG A 254 11.72 22.94 2.41
C ARG A 254 12.43 21.59 2.42
N LEU A 255 11.78 20.53 1.94
CA LEU A 255 12.38 19.21 1.80
C LEU A 255 13.48 19.17 0.73
N LEU A 256 13.30 19.90 -0.37
CA LEU A 256 14.26 19.96 -1.49
C LEU A 256 15.39 20.96 -1.26
N LYS A 257 15.24 21.90 -0.31
CA LYS A 257 16.35 22.73 0.14
C LYS A 257 17.39 21.84 0.80
N ARG A 258 18.42 21.47 0.04
CA ARG A 258 19.68 20.98 0.60
C ARG A 258 20.17 22.01 1.62
N ASN A 259 20.32 21.59 2.88
CA ASN A 259 21.16 22.31 3.82
C ASN A 259 22.54 22.42 3.15
N LYS A 260 22.92 23.63 2.76
CA LYS A 260 24.29 23.96 2.43
C LYS A 260 25.10 23.99 3.72
#